data_AF-A0A7C9FWT0-F1
#
_entry.id   AF-A0A7C9FWT0-F1
#
_cell.length_a   1.000
_cell.length_b   1.000
_cell.length_c   1.000
_cell.angle_alpha   90.00
_cell.angle_beta   90.00
_cell.angle_gamma   90.00
#
_symmetry.space_group_name_H-M   'P 1'
#
loop_
_entity.id
_entity.type
_entity.pdbx_description
1 polymer ?
#
loop_
_entity_poly.entity_id
_entity_poly.type
_entity_poly.pdbx_seq_one_letter_code
_entity_poly.pdbx_strand_id
1 'polypeptide(L)'
;MKDDLLTHNEVTELRRQALGRLIDLHGQAEVARRMKRVPQQINDMARSKSFGEKVALEFERAWRESTNGEVIDLLAPRPRVEQTSAPAGWERLDGLGRAKVEAYISGLLAQSAPHPAPAEDDDRPFGD
;
A
#
# COMPACT_ATOMS: atom_id res chain seq x y z
N MET A 1 -10.89 24.68 8.43
CA MET A 1 -10.05 23.49 8.19
C MET A 1 -8.63 23.99 8.06
N LYS A 2 -7.70 23.57 8.91
CA LYS A 2 -6.27 23.86 8.68
C LYS A 2 -5.83 22.91 7.58
N ASP A 3 -5.52 23.46 6.41
CA ASP A 3 -4.76 22.75 5.39
C ASP A 3 -3.40 22.40 5.98
N ASP A 4 -3.32 21.21 6.58
CA ASP A 4 -2.09 20.64 7.13
C ASP A 4 -1.27 20.10 5.95
N LEU A 5 -0.86 21.02 5.06
CA LEU A 5 -0.06 20.71 3.90
C LEU A 5 1.34 20.37 4.38
N LEU A 6 1.67 19.08 4.34
CA LEU A 6 3.01 18.58 4.63
C LEU A 6 4.02 19.30 3.72
N THR A 7 5.08 19.80 4.33
CA THR A 7 6.23 20.33 3.60
C THR A 7 6.93 19.22 2.82
N HIS A 8 7.65 19.59 1.77
CA HIS A 8 8.42 18.64 0.97
C HIS A 8 9.34 17.76 1.83
N ASN A 9 9.99 18.35 2.84
CA ASN A 9 10.88 17.62 3.75
C ASN A 9 10.14 16.59 4.60
N GLU A 10 8.98 16.95 5.16
CA GLU A 10 8.15 16.02 5.93
C GLU A 10 7.66 14.85 5.07
N VAL A 11 7.26 15.13 3.83
CA VAL A 11 6.90 14.07 2.88
C VAL A 11 8.10 13.15 2.66
N THR A 12 9.29 13.68 2.35
CA THR A 12 10.47 12.83 2.11
C THR A 12 10.85 11.97 3.32
N GLU A 13 10.64 12.49 4.53
CA GLU A 13 10.89 11.77 5.77
C GLU A 13 9.85 10.66 6.00
N LEU A 14 8.57 10.93 5.72
CA LEU A 14 7.52 9.91 5.75
C LEU A 14 7.79 8.80 4.72
N ARG A 15 8.34 9.13 3.54
CA ARG A 15 8.70 8.13 2.51
C ARG A 15 9.82 7.21 3.01
N ARG A 16 10.82 7.79 3.64
CA ARG A 16 11.93 7.06 4.26
C ARG A 16 11.41 6.08 5.32
N GLN A 17 10.55 6.56 6.22
CA GLN A 17 9.95 5.72 7.26
C GLN A 17 9.06 4.61 6.67
N ALA A 18 8.28 4.90 5.63
CA ALA A 18 7.46 3.91 4.94
C ALA A 18 8.31 2.82 4.29
N LEU A 19 9.42 3.19 3.66
CA LEU A 19 10.38 2.22 3.10
C LEU A 19 11.04 1.38 4.21
N GLY A 20 11.41 2.00 5.34
CA GLY A 20 11.93 1.28 6.51
C GLY A 20 10.98 0.20 7.00
N ARG A 21 9.69 0.53 7.19
CA ARG A 21 8.68 -0.45 7.59
C ARG A 21 8.51 -1.59 6.60
N LEU A 22 8.58 -1.28 5.30
CA LEU A 22 8.49 -2.31 4.26
C LEU A 22 9.66 -3.31 4.34
N ILE A 23 10.86 -2.80 4.66
CA ILE A 23 12.05 -3.62 4.92
C ILE A 23 11.87 -4.47 6.17
N ASP A 24 11.28 -3.92 7.23
CA ASP A 24 11.02 -4.69 8.46
C ASP A 24 10.01 -5.82 8.25
N LEU A 25 9.00 -5.62 7.39
CA LEU A 25 7.96 -6.61 7.10
C LEU A 25 8.42 -7.73 6.15
N HIS A 26 9.15 -7.39 5.09
CA HIS A 26 9.49 -8.35 4.03
C HIS A 26 10.98 -8.71 3.96
N GLY A 27 11.82 -7.98 4.68
CA GLY A 27 13.27 -8.09 4.60
C GLY A 27 13.89 -7.28 3.46
N GLN A 28 15.09 -6.76 3.70
CA GLN A 28 15.80 -5.88 2.76
C GLN A 28 16.05 -6.53 1.39
N ALA A 29 16.43 -7.81 1.37
CA ALA A 29 16.74 -8.52 0.12
C ALA A 29 15.51 -8.67 -0.77
N GLU A 30 14.34 -8.92 -0.18
CA GLU A 30 13.09 -9.09 -0.90
C GLU A 30 12.60 -7.75 -1.46
N VAL A 31 12.64 -6.69 -0.64
CA VAL A 31 12.29 -5.34 -1.09
C VAL A 31 13.18 -4.90 -2.25
N ALA A 32 14.49 -5.14 -2.16
CA ALA A 32 15.44 -4.81 -3.22
C ALA A 32 15.18 -5.56 -4.52
N ARG A 33 14.88 -6.87 -4.46
CA ARG A 33 14.52 -7.68 -5.64
C ARG A 33 13.27 -7.16 -6.32
N ARG A 34 12.21 -6.90 -5.55
CA ARG A 34 10.91 -6.41 -6.06
C ARG A 34 11.03 -5.02 -6.69
N MET A 35 11.80 -4.13 -6.07
CA MET A 35 12.02 -2.77 -6.57
C MET A 35 13.10 -2.67 -7.66
N LYS A 36 13.74 -3.79 -8.05
CA LYS A 36 14.83 -3.84 -9.05
C LYS A 36 15.99 -2.89 -8.67
N ARG A 37 16.35 -2.85 -7.38
CA ARG A 37 17.45 -2.04 -6.83
C ARG A 37 18.47 -2.90 -6.08
N VAL A 38 19.66 -2.35 -5.88
CA VAL A 38 20.70 -3.02 -5.08
C VAL A 38 20.30 -2.95 -3.60
N PRO A 39 20.45 -4.04 -2.81
CA PRO A 39 20.10 -4.04 -1.39
C PRO A 39 20.72 -2.91 -0.59
N GLN A 40 21.98 -2.57 -0.86
CA GLN A 40 22.66 -1.46 -0.18
C GLN A 40 21.98 -0.11 -0.46
N GLN A 41 21.52 0.13 -1.70
CA GLN A 41 20.82 1.37 -2.05
C GLN A 41 19.50 1.49 -1.29
N ILE A 42 18.74 0.40 -1.16
CA ILE A 42 17.50 0.37 -0.38
C ILE A 42 17.78 0.66 1.10
N ASN A 43 18.85 0.09 1.67
CA ASN A 43 19.24 0.35 3.06
C ASN A 43 19.64 1.82 3.28
N ASP A 44 20.49 2.37 2.41
CA ASP A 44 20.89 3.78 2.45
C ASP A 44 19.66 4.70 2.37
N MET A 45 18.72 4.39 1.48
CA MET A 45 17.50 5.18 1.27
C MET A 45 16.50 5.08 2.42
N ALA A 46 16.49 3.97 3.15
CA ALA A 46 15.65 3.82 4.34
C ALA A 46 16.28 4.47 5.59
N ARG A 47 17.61 4.59 5.66
CA ARG A 47 18.32 5.08 6.85
C ARG A 47 18.71 6.55 6.77
N SER A 48 19.28 6.99 5.65
CA SER A 48 20.00 8.27 5.59
C SER A 48 19.71 9.11 4.34
N LYS A 49 19.42 8.48 3.19
CA LYS A 49 19.19 9.20 1.93
C LYS A 49 17.69 9.40 1.71
N SER A 50 17.24 10.64 1.58
CA SER A 50 15.89 10.92 1.11
C SER A 50 15.77 10.58 -0.38
N PHE A 51 14.54 10.29 -0.82
CA PHE A 51 14.25 10.08 -2.23
C PHE A 51 13.00 10.84 -2.65
N GLY A 52 13.08 11.39 -3.86
CA GLY A 52 12.04 12.22 -4.44
C GLY A 52 10.84 11.42 -4.92
N GLU A 53 9.80 12.16 -5.27
CA GLU A 53 8.52 11.66 -5.77
C GLU A 53 8.67 10.67 -6.93
N LYS A 54 9.51 10.99 -7.91
CA LYS A 54 9.75 10.11 -9.06
C LYS A 54 10.23 8.71 -8.65
N VAL A 55 11.15 8.66 -7.69
CA VAL A 55 11.70 7.37 -7.21
C VAL A 55 10.65 6.61 -6.41
N ALA A 56 9.83 7.32 -5.63
CA ALA A 56 8.71 6.71 -4.92
C ALA A 56 7.68 6.09 -5.88
N LEU A 57 7.32 6.80 -6.94
CA LEU A 57 6.42 6.32 -7.98
C LEU A 57 6.98 5.06 -8.68
N GLU A 58 8.27 5.06 -9.02
CA GLU A 58 8.94 3.89 -9.60
C GLU A 58 8.87 2.68 -8.66
N PHE A 59 9.05 2.89 -7.36
CA PHE A 59 8.98 1.82 -6.36
C PHE A 59 7.57 1.26 -6.19
N GLU A 60 6.55 2.10 -6.13
CA GLU A 60 5.15 1.63 -6.07
C GLU A 60 4.79 0.82 -7.31
N ARG A 61 5.20 1.28 -8.50
CA ARG A 61 4.97 0.57 -9.75
C ARG A 61 5.68 -0.78 -9.77
N ALA A 62 6.96 -0.80 -9.43
CA ALA A 62 7.75 -2.04 -9.40
C ALA A 62 7.19 -3.04 -8.36
N TRP A 63 6.74 -2.54 -7.21
CA TRP A 63 6.10 -3.36 -6.20
C TRP A 63 4.83 -4.01 -6.75
N ARG A 64 3.91 -3.21 -7.29
CA ARG A 64 2.64 -3.68 -7.86
C ARG A 64 2.83 -4.72 -8.95
N GLU A 65 3.80 -4.51 -9.83
CA GLU A 65 4.16 -5.46 -10.89
C GLU A 65 4.65 -6.80 -10.30
N SER A 66 5.43 -6.75 -9.21
CA SER A 66 6.01 -7.96 -8.59
C SER A 66 5.04 -8.75 -7.71
N THR A 67 4.02 -8.11 -7.16
CA THR A 67 3.07 -8.70 -6.19
C THR A 67 1.68 -8.92 -6.77
N ASN A 68 1.55 -8.84 -8.09
CA ASN A 68 0.29 -9.02 -8.80
C ASN A 68 -0.84 -8.07 -8.31
N GLY A 69 -0.49 -6.80 -8.07
CA GLY A 69 -1.48 -5.76 -7.76
C GLY A 69 -1.43 -5.19 -6.33
N GLU A 70 -0.54 -5.67 -5.44
CA GLU A 70 -0.42 -5.05 -4.12
C GLU A 70 0.04 -3.60 -4.23
N VAL A 71 -0.64 -2.69 -3.55
CA VAL A 71 -0.30 -1.27 -3.53
C VAL A 71 0.36 -0.92 -2.21
N ILE A 72 1.50 -0.25 -2.29
CA ILE A 72 2.18 0.38 -1.16
C ILE A 72 2.12 1.89 -1.30
N ASP A 73 2.08 2.61 -0.18
CA ASP A 73 2.02 4.07 -0.16
C ASP A 73 3.42 4.66 0.14
N LEU A 74 4.24 4.81 -0.90
CA LEU A 74 5.54 5.50 -0.85
C LEU A 74 5.50 6.88 -1.49
N LEU A 75 4.59 7.13 -2.45
CA LEU A 75 4.44 8.40 -3.14
C LEU A 75 3.84 9.46 -2.22
N ALA A 76 2.74 9.09 -1.56
CA ALA A 76 2.03 9.88 -0.56
C ALA A 76 1.84 9.04 0.71
N PRO A 77 2.92 8.78 1.47
CA PRO A 77 2.85 7.98 2.68
C PRO A 77 1.92 8.65 3.68
N ARG A 78 0.78 8.02 3.94
CA ARG A 78 -0.13 8.47 4.99
C ARG A 78 0.43 8.07 6.35
N PRO A 79 0.35 8.94 7.37
CA PRO A 79 0.59 8.51 8.74
C PRO A 79 -0.41 7.39 9.03
N ARG A 80 0.10 6.16 9.16
CA ARG A 80 -0.73 5.02 9.48
C ARG A 80 -1.08 5.20 10.95
N VAL A 81 -2.31 5.61 11.22
CA VAL A 81 -2.82 5.64 12.60
C VAL A 81 -2.74 4.20 13.08
N GLU A 82 -1.82 3.90 14.00
CA GLU A 82 -1.80 2.62 14.70
C GLU A 82 -3.21 2.40 15.22
N GLN A 83 -3.83 1.28 14.79
CA GLN A 83 -5.23 0.90 15.02
C GLN A 83 -5.97 1.86 15.94
N THR A 84 -6.72 2.78 15.35
CA THR A 84 -7.61 3.64 16.10
C THR A 84 -8.42 2.74 17.03
N SER A 85 -8.44 3.08 18.32
CA SER A 85 -9.35 2.48 19.28
C SER A 85 -10.76 2.42 18.68
N ALA A 86 -11.53 1.40 19.07
CA ALA A 86 -12.84 1.17 18.49
C ALA A 86 -13.65 2.48 18.40
N PRO A 87 -14.38 2.71 17.28
CA PRO A 87 -14.98 4.01 16.99
C PRO A 87 -15.89 4.46 18.14
N ALA A 88 -16.03 5.77 18.32
CA ALA A 88 -16.84 6.31 19.41
C ALA A 88 -18.25 5.69 19.40
N GLY A 89 -18.64 5.08 20.52
CA GLY A 89 -19.91 4.36 20.65
C GLY A 89 -19.88 2.87 20.34
N TRP A 90 -18.74 2.29 19.91
CA TRP A 90 -18.58 0.85 19.72
C TRP A 90 -18.90 0.03 20.97
N GLU A 91 -18.55 0.57 22.14
CA GLU A 91 -18.86 -0.07 23.43
C GLU A 91 -20.35 -0.14 23.75
N ARG A 92 -21.19 0.65 23.07
CA ARG A 92 -22.65 0.61 23.25
C ARG A 92 -23.32 -0.51 22.44
N LEU A 93 -22.58 -1.15 21.52
CA LEU A 93 -23.08 -2.27 20.75
C LEU A 93 -22.92 -3.56 21.56
N ASP A 94 -23.99 -4.33 21.63
CA ASP A 94 -23.96 -5.71 22.10
C ASP A 94 -23.27 -6.62 21.06
N GLY A 95 -23.06 -7.90 21.42
CA GLY A 95 -22.37 -8.85 20.54
C GLY A 95 -23.03 -9.00 19.17
N LEU A 96 -24.37 -8.96 19.11
CA LEU A 96 -25.11 -9.04 17.86
C LEU A 96 -24.94 -7.78 17.00
N GLY A 97 -24.93 -6.60 17.63
CA GLY A 97 -24.68 -5.32 16.97
C GLY A 97 -23.30 -5.25 16.35
N ARG A 98 -22.26 -5.68 17.08
CA ARG A 98 -20.87 -5.74 16.57
C ARG A 98 -20.77 -6.69 15.38
N ALA A 99 -21.35 -7.89 15.48
CA ALA A 99 -21.35 -8.87 14.39
C ALA A 99 -22.02 -8.36 13.12
N LYS A 100 -23.11 -7.58 13.23
CA LYS A 100 -23.78 -6.97 12.07
C LYS A 100 -22.90 -5.93 11.38
N VAL A 101 -22.18 -5.10 12.14
CA VAL A 101 -21.27 -4.10 11.57
C VAL A 101 -20.09 -4.79 10.87
N GLU A 102 -19.51 -5.83 11.48
CA GLU A 102 -18.44 -6.62 10.87
C GLU A 102 -18.90 -7.31 9.58
N ALA A 103 -20.11 -7.88 9.57
CA ALA A 103 -20.69 -8.50 8.37
C ALA A 103 -20.91 -7.46 7.25
N TYR A 104 -21.37 -6.25 7.61
CA TYR A 104 -21.56 -5.17 6.66
C TYR A 104 -20.23 -4.69 6.05
N ILE A 105 -19.20 -4.47 6.87
CA ILE A 105 -17.85 -4.11 6.39
C ILE A 105 -17.30 -5.20 5.48
N SER A 106 -17.41 -6.46 5.90
CA SER A 106 -16.98 -7.61 5.10
C SER A 106 -17.69 -7.64 3.74
N GLY A 107 -19.00 -7.36 3.71
CA GLY A 107 -19.78 -7.27 2.48
C GLY A 107 -19.34 -6.13 1.55
N LEU A 108 -18.98 -4.96 2.09
CA LEU A 108 -18.45 -3.84 1.29
C LEU A 108 -17.05 -4.15 0.72
N LEU A 109 -16.19 -4.79 1.51
CA LEU A 109 -14.85 -5.18 1.07
C LEU A 109 -14.91 -6.24 -0.03
N ALA A 110 -15.81 -7.22 0.08
CA ALA A 110 -16.01 -8.24 -0.95
C ALA A 110 -16.46 -7.66 -2.31
N GLN A 111 -17.27 -6.59 -2.30
CA GLN A 111 -17.68 -5.87 -3.52
C GLN A 111 -16.57 -5.04 -4.14
N SER A 112 -15.55 -4.67 -3.36
CA SER A 112 -14.44 -3.80 -3.78
C SER A 112 -13.24 -4.57 -4.36
N ALA A 113 -13.27 -5.90 -4.35
CA ALA A 113 -12.23 -6.71 -4.97
C ALA A 113 -12.24 -6.50 -6.50
N PRO A 114 -11.08 -6.32 -7.15
CA PRO A 114 -11.02 -6.10 -8.58
C PRO A 114 -11.65 -7.28 -9.32
N HIS A 115 -12.56 -6.97 -10.25
CA HIS A 115 -13.10 -7.94 -11.19
C HIS A 115 -11.92 -8.53 -11.98
N PRO A 116 -11.72 -9.87 -12.03
CA PRO A 116 -10.74 -10.42 -12.94
C PRO A 116 -11.13 -9.96 -14.35
N ALA A 117 -10.19 -9.35 -15.07
CA ALA A 117 -10.40 -8.97 -16.45
C ALA A 117 -10.89 -10.23 -17.21
N PRO A 118 -11.95 -10.12 -18.04
CA PRO A 118 -12.36 -11.25 -18.85
C PRO A 118 -11.15 -11.67 -19.68
N ALA A 119 -10.77 -12.95 -19.57
CA ALA A 119 -9.76 -13.54 -20.43
C ALA A 119 -10.14 -13.21 -21.88
N GLU A 120 -9.23 -12.56 -22.61
CA GLU A 120 -9.40 -12.33 -24.03
C GLU A 120 -9.65 -13.70 -24.69
N ASP A 121 -10.84 -13.79 -25.27
CA ASP A 121 -11.35 -14.91 -26.05
C ASP A 121 -10.48 -15.00 -27.32
N ASP A 122 -9.34 -15.70 -27.20
CA ASP A 122 -8.32 -15.87 -28.24
C ASP A 122 -8.73 -16.94 -29.29
N ASP A 123 -10.04 -17.13 -29.48
CA ASP A 123 -10.64 -18.13 -30.36
C ASP A 123 -11.11 -17.49 -31.68
N ARG A 124 -10.23 -16.72 -32.34
CA ARG A 124 -10.47 -16.29 -33.72
C ARG A 124 -9.90 -17.34 -34.68
N PRO A 125 -10.71 -18.00 -35.52
CA PRO A 125 -10.20 -18.94 -36.51
C PRO A 125 -9.35 -18.20 -37.54
N PHE A 126 -8.13 -18.68 -37.77
CA PHE A 126 -7.30 -18.28 -38.90
C PHE A 126 -8.03 -18.68 -40.19
N GLY A 127 -8.49 -17.68 -40.96
CA GLY A 127 -9.02 -17.88 -42.31
C GLY A 127 -7.89 -17.87 -43.34
N ASP A 128 -7.88 -18.89 -44.19
CA ASP A 128 -7.16 -18.98 -45.47
C ASP A 128 -7.83 -18.05 -46.50
#